data_AF-A0A8H4UXL8-F1
#
_entry.id   AF-A0A8H4UXL8-F1
#
_cell.length_a   1.000
_cell.length_b   1.000
_cell.length_c   1.000
_cell.angle_alpha   90.00
_cell.angle_beta   90.00
_cell.angle_gamma   90.00
#
_symmetry.space_group_name_H-M   'P 1'
#
loop_
_entity.id
_entity.type
_entity.pdbx_description
1 polymer ?
#
loop_
_entity_poly.entity_id
_entity_poly.type
_entity_poly.pdbx_seq_one_letter_code
_entity_poly.pdbx_strand_id
1 'polypeptide(L)'
;MLSTILFTDYNQVNALEWFPVYQSCIEHFMTVAQHLPLAQSLAAHINILLPYQRNTDKISVSSESSFSLDPYIRRLVVTATDTPDLMQELFGPNWVQGVGRIHSRERINYLFSAKSGGWLKAKAQYDIPPYEMVPFLRSLRNPQEDELRIAEALWSEWLAMEDWMVGPRNPFEEDFPET
;
A
#
# COMPACT_ATOMS: atom_id res chain seq x y z
N MET A 1 15.32 -11.65 9.40
CA MET A 1 14.70 -12.92 8.93
C MET A 1 13.32 -12.68 8.33
N LEU A 2 12.37 -12.05 9.04
CA LEU A 2 11.08 -11.62 8.44
C LEU A 2 11.24 -10.60 7.30
N SER A 3 12.18 -9.67 7.44
CA SER A 3 12.52 -8.68 6.41
C SER A 3 12.99 -9.32 5.11
N THR A 4 13.96 -10.25 5.18
CA THR A 4 14.54 -10.91 4.00
C THR A 4 13.48 -11.66 3.19
N ILE A 5 12.53 -12.34 3.84
CA ILE A 5 11.47 -13.13 3.17
C ILE A 5 10.45 -12.23 2.46
N LEU A 6 10.14 -11.04 3.00
CA LEU A 6 9.22 -10.09 2.36
C LEU A 6 9.85 -9.41 1.13
N PHE A 7 11.18 -9.27 1.08
CA PHE A 7 11.87 -8.53 0.03
C PHE A 7 12.45 -9.41 -1.09
N THR A 8 12.83 -10.67 -0.84
CA THR A 8 13.43 -11.54 -1.87
C THR A 8 12.47 -12.01 -2.96
N ASP A 9 11.17 -11.81 -2.79
CA ASP A 9 10.13 -12.49 -3.57
C ASP A 9 9.20 -11.52 -4.29
N TYR A 10 9.70 -10.33 -4.65
CA TYR A 10 8.93 -9.20 -5.21
C TYR A 10 8.07 -9.57 -6.44
N ASN A 11 8.42 -10.65 -7.15
CA ASN A 11 7.82 -11.03 -8.43
C ASN A 11 7.07 -12.37 -8.43
N GLN A 12 7.04 -13.14 -7.33
CA GLN A 12 6.32 -14.41 -7.30
C GLN A 12 5.45 -14.51 -6.04
N VAL A 13 4.13 -14.45 -6.25
CA VAL A 13 3.13 -14.70 -5.21
C VAL A 13 2.33 -15.91 -5.65
N ASN A 14 2.30 -16.96 -4.85
CA ASN A 14 1.32 -18.02 -5.02
C ASN A 14 -0.05 -17.49 -4.60
N ALA A 15 -0.83 -17.00 -5.57
CA ALA A 15 -2.12 -16.37 -5.30
C ALA A 15 -3.11 -17.31 -4.58
N LEU A 16 -3.04 -18.62 -4.83
CA LEU A 16 -3.91 -19.61 -4.19
C LEU A 16 -3.61 -19.80 -2.71
N GLU A 17 -2.35 -19.67 -2.31
CA GLU A 17 -1.95 -19.74 -0.90
C GLU A 17 -2.13 -18.40 -0.18
N TRP A 18 -1.88 -17.30 -0.88
CA TRP A 18 -1.94 -15.95 -0.32
C TRP A 18 -3.38 -15.47 -0.08
N PHE A 19 -4.27 -15.68 -1.05
CA PHE A 19 -5.60 -15.07 -1.03
C PHE A 19 -6.45 -15.49 0.19
N PRO A 20 -6.48 -16.76 0.63
CA PRO A 20 -7.20 -17.14 1.86
C PRO A 20 -6.69 -16.41 3.11
N VAL A 21 -5.38 -16.16 3.21
CA VAL A 21 -4.79 -15.43 4.34
C VAL A 21 -5.14 -13.93 4.27
N TYR A 22 -5.13 -13.36 3.06
CA TYR A 22 -5.62 -12.00 2.83
C TYR A 22 -7.11 -11.84 3.19
N GLN A 23 -7.95 -12.83 2.84
CA GLN A 23 -9.37 -12.84 3.23
C GLN A 23 -9.56 -12.88 4.74
N SER A 24 -8.75 -13.67 5.46
CA SER A 24 -8.76 -13.66 6.93
C SER A 24 -8.41 -12.28 7.52
N CYS A 25 -7.50 -11.53 6.88
CA CYS A 25 -7.19 -10.15 7.29
C CYS A 25 -8.38 -9.21 7.08
N ILE A 26 -9.09 -9.36 5.95
CA ILE A 26 -10.33 -8.60 5.68
C ILE A 26 -11.38 -8.91 6.75
N GLU A 27 -11.62 -10.19 7.00
CA GLU A 27 -12.62 -10.66 7.95
C GLU A 27 -12.30 -10.14 9.36
N HIS A 28 -11.05 -10.24 9.82
CA HIS A 28 -10.63 -9.71 11.11
C HIS A 28 -10.85 -8.20 11.20
N PHE A 29 -10.46 -7.43 10.16
CA PHE A 29 -10.66 -5.99 10.15
C PHE A 29 -12.14 -5.61 10.23
N MET A 30 -13.00 -6.31 9.49
CA MET A 30 -14.44 -6.06 9.41
C MET A 30 -15.26 -6.60 10.58
N THR A 31 -14.82 -7.64 11.28
CA THR A 31 -15.64 -8.24 12.35
C THR A 31 -15.13 -7.89 13.74
N VAL A 32 -13.82 -7.61 13.86
CA VAL A 32 -13.17 -7.37 15.15
C VAL A 32 -12.58 -5.96 15.18
N ALA A 33 -11.57 -5.68 14.34
CA ALA A 33 -10.70 -4.54 14.57
C ALA A 33 -11.44 -3.20 14.47
N GLN A 34 -12.33 -3.02 13.48
CA GLN A 34 -13.07 -1.76 13.30
C GLN A 34 -13.95 -1.36 14.50
N HIS A 35 -14.26 -2.30 15.40
CA HIS A 35 -15.05 -2.03 16.60
C HIS A 35 -14.20 -1.73 17.84
N LEU A 36 -12.87 -1.86 17.74
CA LEU A 36 -11.96 -1.57 18.83
C LEU A 36 -11.76 -0.05 18.99
N PRO A 37 -11.65 0.48 20.23
CA PRO A 37 -11.38 1.89 20.48
C PRO A 37 -10.11 2.40 19.80
N LEU A 38 -9.09 1.55 19.70
CA LEU A 38 -7.84 1.86 19.01
C LEU A 38 -8.08 2.17 17.53
N ALA A 39 -8.82 1.31 16.82
CA ALA A 39 -9.11 1.51 15.40
C ALA A 39 -9.99 2.74 15.16
N GLN A 40 -11.00 2.98 16.01
CA GLN A 40 -11.89 4.14 15.89
C GLN A 40 -11.17 5.46 16.13
N SER A 41 -10.37 5.53 17.19
CA SER A 41 -9.58 6.73 17.51
C SER A 41 -8.52 7.00 16.43
N LEU A 42 -7.85 5.96 15.95
CA LEU A 42 -6.89 6.06 14.86
C LEU A 42 -7.56 6.54 13.57
N ALA A 43 -8.69 5.93 13.17
CA ALA A 43 -9.43 6.27 11.97
C ALA A 43 -9.84 7.75 11.96
N ALA A 44 -10.35 8.24 13.10
CA ALA A 44 -10.64 9.66 13.29
C ALA A 44 -9.38 10.54 13.18
N HIS A 45 -8.26 10.12 13.79
CA HIS A 45 -7.00 10.86 13.78
C HIS A 45 -6.38 10.98 12.39
N ILE A 46 -6.43 9.91 11.59
CA ILE A 46 -5.88 9.87 10.23
C ILE A 46 -6.91 10.19 9.15
N ASN A 47 -8.12 10.62 9.54
CA ASN A 47 -9.26 11.00 8.71
C ASN A 47 -9.65 9.97 7.63
N ILE A 48 -9.92 8.73 8.04
CA ILE A 48 -10.42 7.66 7.18
C ILE A 48 -11.65 7.02 7.80
N LEU A 49 -12.64 6.65 6.99
CA LEU A 49 -13.83 5.97 7.47
C LEU A 49 -13.57 4.48 7.66
N LEU A 50 -14.04 3.95 8.78
CA LEU A 50 -14.12 2.51 9.02
C LEU A 50 -15.26 1.89 8.19
N PRO A 51 -15.19 0.58 7.90
CA PRO A 51 -16.17 -0.07 7.02
C PRO A 51 -17.63 0.13 7.46
N TYR A 52 -17.90 0.02 8.77
CA TYR A 52 -19.24 0.20 9.32
C TYR A 52 -19.77 1.64 9.15
N GLN A 53 -18.88 2.63 9.05
CA GLN A 53 -19.24 4.04 8.85
C GLN A 53 -19.57 4.35 7.39
N ARG A 54 -19.16 3.50 6.44
CA ARG A 54 -19.46 3.70 5.01
C ARG A 54 -20.85 3.21 4.61
N ASN A 55 -21.46 2.33 5.40
CA ASN A 55 -22.78 1.76 5.11
C ASN A 55 -23.94 2.70 5.46
N THR A 56 -23.69 3.77 6.23
CA THR A 56 -24.72 4.77 6.55
C THR A 56 -25.16 5.62 5.34
N ASP A 57 -24.35 5.68 4.28
CA ASP A 57 -24.65 6.50 3.08
C ASP A 57 -25.25 5.70 1.90
N LYS A 58 -25.28 4.36 1.97
CA LYS A 58 -25.78 3.51 0.89
C LYS A 58 -27.20 3.00 1.17
N ILE A 59 -28.19 3.81 0.80
CA ILE A 59 -29.54 3.29 0.52
C ILE A 59 -29.43 2.36 -0.71
N SER A 60 -29.53 1.05 -0.47
CA SER A 60 -29.97 0.04 -1.46
C SER A 60 -29.15 -0.10 -2.75
N VAL A 61 -28.01 -0.79 -2.72
CA VAL A 61 -27.62 -1.68 -3.84
C VAL A 61 -26.90 -2.90 -3.29
N SER A 62 -27.56 -4.05 -3.37
CA SER A 62 -26.96 -5.37 -3.20
C SER A 62 -26.02 -5.67 -4.38
N SER A 63 -24.78 -5.21 -4.28
CA SER A 63 -23.66 -5.89 -4.92
C SER A 63 -22.71 -6.29 -3.79
N GLU A 64 -22.22 -7.52 -3.82
CA GLU A 64 -21.08 -7.95 -3.02
C GLU A 64 -19.88 -7.09 -3.44
N SER A 65 -19.80 -5.87 -2.94
CA SER A 65 -18.68 -4.99 -3.19
C SER A 65 -17.50 -5.60 -2.47
N SER A 66 -16.57 -6.20 -3.23
CA SER A 66 -15.30 -6.69 -2.72
C SER A 66 -14.65 -5.58 -1.88
N PHE A 67 -14.53 -5.81 -0.59
CA PHE A 67 -13.89 -4.87 0.32
C PHE A 67 -12.38 -4.92 0.13
N SER A 68 -11.73 -3.75 0.00
CA SER A 68 -10.27 -3.65 -0.12
C SER A 68 -9.67 -3.02 1.14
N LEU A 69 -8.54 -3.60 1.58
CA LEU A 69 -7.73 -3.06 2.67
C LEU A 69 -6.75 -1.97 2.19
N ASP A 70 -6.58 -1.79 0.88
CA ASP A 70 -5.60 -0.84 0.31
C ASP A 70 -5.78 0.58 0.85
N PRO A 71 -6.99 1.17 0.90
CA PRO A 71 -7.16 2.55 1.39
C PRO A 71 -6.63 2.74 2.82
N TYR A 72 -6.79 1.72 3.66
CA TYR A 72 -6.32 1.72 5.04
C TYR A 72 -4.81 1.59 5.10
N ILE A 73 -4.24 0.62 4.40
CA ILE A 73 -2.78 0.42 4.34
C ILE A 73 -2.09 1.69 3.82
N ARG A 74 -2.61 2.26 2.72
CA ARG A 74 -2.12 3.52 2.15
C ARG A 74 -2.15 4.65 3.17
N ARG A 75 -3.25 4.81 3.92
CA ARG A 75 -3.38 5.86 4.94
C ARG A 75 -2.44 5.66 6.12
N LEU A 76 -2.27 4.41 6.58
CA LEU A 76 -1.35 4.08 7.67
C LEU A 76 0.11 4.40 7.30
N VAL A 77 0.52 4.03 6.09
CA VAL A 77 1.87 4.27 5.57
C VAL A 77 2.19 5.76 5.50
N VAL A 78 1.32 6.57 4.89
CA VAL A 78 1.63 8.00 4.66
C VAL A 78 1.54 8.86 5.91
N THR A 79 0.79 8.40 6.92
CA THR A 79 0.76 9.03 8.26
C THR A 79 1.83 8.45 9.18
N ALA A 80 2.61 7.48 8.69
CA ALA A 80 3.59 6.67 9.40
C ALA A 80 3.04 6.17 10.74
N THR A 81 1.86 5.54 10.69
CA THR A 81 1.21 4.85 11.80
C THR A 81 1.24 3.33 11.63
N ASP A 82 1.87 2.83 10.57
CA ASP A 82 2.02 1.42 10.19
C ASP A 82 3.04 0.63 11.04
N THR A 83 2.95 0.70 12.38
CA THR A 83 3.81 -0.11 13.26
C THR A 83 3.38 -1.58 13.25
N PRO A 84 4.30 -2.54 13.48
CA PRO A 84 3.96 -3.97 13.49
C PRO A 84 2.81 -4.32 14.45
N ASP A 85 2.80 -3.73 15.64
CA ASP A 85 1.75 -3.93 16.63
C ASP A 85 0.40 -3.44 16.11
N LEU A 86 0.35 -2.25 15.48
CA LEU A 86 -0.89 -1.71 14.95
C LEU A 86 -1.38 -2.50 13.74
N MET A 87 -0.48 -2.94 12.87
CA MET A 87 -0.80 -3.82 11.74
C MET A 87 -1.40 -5.14 12.22
N GLN A 88 -0.86 -5.72 13.30
CA GLN A 88 -1.41 -6.94 13.91
C GLN A 88 -2.77 -6.70 14.55
N GLU A 89 -2.97 -5.61 15.28
CA GLU A 89 -4.27 -5.27 15.87
C GLU A 89 -5.34 -5.07 14.79
N LEU A 90 -5.00 -4.39 13.70
CA LEU A 90 -5.93 -4.07 12.63
C LEU A 90 -6.22 -5.27 11.71
N PHE A 91 -5.22 -6.07 11.36
CA PHE A 91 -5.33 -7.10 10.30
C PHE A 91 -5.14 -8.53 10.81
N GLY A 92 -4.94 -8.71 12.11
CA GLY A 92 -4.83 -10.01 12.76
C GLY A 92 -3.41 -10.57 12.80
N PRO A 93 -3.21 -11.74 13.45
CA PRO A 93 -1.88 -12.32 13.69
C PRO A 93 -1.13 -12.71 12.41
N ASN A 94 -1.84 -13.02 11.33
CA ASN A 94 -1.26 -13.44 10.05
C ASN A 94 -1.09 -12.27 9.07
N TRP A 95 -1.17 -11.01 9.54
CA TRP A 95 -1.12 -9.84 8.66
C TRP A 95 0.13 -9.81 7.78
N VAL A 96 1.27 -10.31 8.26
CA VAL A 96 2.53 -10.34 7.49
C VAL A 96 2.37 -11.16 6.20
N GLN A 97 1.67 -12.30 6.29
CA GLN A 97 1.41 -13.17 5.15
C GLN A 97 0.25 -12.65 4.29
N GLY A 98 -0.79 -12.07 4.91
CA GLY A 98 -1.97 -11.58 4.20
C GLY A 98 -1.78 -10.21 3.55
N VAL A 99 -1.39 -9.18 4.30
CA VAL A 99 -1.25 -7.79 3.81
C VAL A 99 0.18 -7.28 3.76
N GLY A 100 1.17 -8.03 4.29
CA GLY A 100 2.56 -7.58 4.39
C GLY A 100 3.19 -7.19 3.06
N ARG A 101 2.83 -7.86 1.96
CA ARG A 101 3.30 -7.49 0.61
C ARG A 101 2.69 -6.18 0.12
N ILE A 102 1.40 -5.96 0.36
CA ILE A 102 0.70 -4.70 0.02
C ILE A 102 1.31 -3.55 0.82
N HIS A 103 1.50 -3.76 2.12
CA HIS A 103 2.15 -2.81 3.02
C HIS A 103 3.57 -2.46 2.57
N SER A 104 4.41 -3.46 2.31
CA SER A 104 5.80 -3.24 1.85
C SER A 104 5.84 -2.47 0.53
N ARG A 105 5.00 -2.86 -0.44
CA ARG A 105 4.92 -2.18 -1.74
C ARG A 105 4.46 -0.74 -1.59
N GLU A 106 3.50 -0.48 -0.72
CA GLU A 106 2.99 0.86 -0.53
C GLU A 106 4.00 1.80 0.14
N ARG A 107 4.83 1.29 1.05
CA ARG A 107 5.92 2.09 1.62
C ARG A 107 6.96 2.50 0.57
N ILE A 108 7.28 1.60 -0.35
CA ILE A 108 8.13 1.92 -1.51
C ILE A 108 7.46 2.96 -2.43
N ASN A 109 6.18 2.77 -2.75
CA ASN A 109 5.42 3.74 -3.54
C ASN A 109 5.42 5.14 -2.88
N TYR A 110 5.29 5.21 -1.55
CA TYR A 110 5.29 6.47 -0.84
C TYR A 110 6.63 7.21 -0.94
N LEU A 111 7.76 6.50 -0.83
CA LEU A 111 9.09 7.07 -1.07
C LEU A 111 9.21 7.63 -2.49
N PHE A 112 8.71 6.88 -3.48
CA PHE A 112 8.70 7.30 -4.88
C PHE A 112 7.86 8.57 -5.10
N SER A 113 6.62 8.59 -4.60
CA SER A 113 5.73 9.75 -4.70
C SER A 113 6.30 10.99 -4.04
N ALA A 114 6.92 10.85 -2.86
CA ALA A 114 7.50 11.95 -2.12
C ALA A 114 8.72 12.57 -2.84
N LYS A 115 9.59 11.73 -3.42
CA LYS A 115 10.82 12.19 -4.10
C LYS A 115 10.55 12.74 -5.51
N SER A 116 9.52 12.27 -6.24
CA SER A 116 9.24 12.69 -7.63
C SER A 116 8.45 13.99 -7.76
N GLY A 117 7.36 14.14 -7.00
CA GLY A 117 6.41 15.25 -7.16
C GLY A 117 6.44 16.30 -6.06
N GLY A 118 7.20 16.06 -4.98
CA GLY A 118 7.14 16.83 -3.75
C GLY A 118 5.89 16.53 -2.91
N TRP A 119 5.91 17.02 -1.67
CA TRP A 119 4.96 16.62 -0.61
C TRP A 119 3.49 16.94 -0.93
N LEU A 120 3.23 18.06 -1.61
CA LEU A 120 1.86 18.46 -1.93
C LEU A 120 1.21 17.53 -2.97
N LYS A 121 1.96 17.16 -4.03
CA LYS A 121 1.48 16.21 -5.04
C LYS A 121 1.35 14.81 -4.45
N ALA A 122 2.32 14.39 -3.63
CA ALA A 122 2.23 13.13 -2.91
C ALA A 122 0.94 13.08 -2.07
N LYS A 123 0.66 14.10 -1.26
CA LYS A 123 -0.56 14.16 -0.44
C LYS A 123 -1.83 13.94 -1.26
N ALA A 124 -1.95 14.62 -2.40
CA ALA A 124 -3.12 14.52 -3.28
C ALA A 124 -3.35 13.08 -3.80
N GLN A 125 -2.30 12.27 -3.99
CA GLN A 125 -2.41 10.86 -4.42
C GLN A 125 -2.98 9.92 -3.35
N TYR A 126 -3.03 10.38 -2.10
CA TYR A 126 -3.52 9.60 -0.95
C TYR A 126 -4.84 10.12 -0.38
N ASP A 127 -5.33 11.25 -0.89
CA ASP A 127 -6.64 11.78 -0.59
C ASP A 127 -7.73 10.88 -1.23
N ILE A 128 -8.80 10.64 -0.50
CA ILE A 128 -9.98 9.88 -0.96
C ILE A 128 -11.15 10.88 -0.94
N PRO A 129 -11.44 11.54 -2.07
CA PRO A 129 -12.49 12.55 -2.12
C PRO A 129 -13.88 11.91 -1.93
N PRO A 130 -14.87 12.68 -1.41
CA PRO A 130 -14.79 14.11 -1.11
C PRO A 130 -14.36 14.48 0.32
N TYR A 131 -14.37 13.55 1.29
CA TYR A 131 -14.20 13.89 2.71
C TYR A 131 -13.00 13.22 3.40
N GLU A 132 -12.52 12.09 2.89
CA GLU A 132 -11.42 11.33 3.47
C GLU A 132 -10.06 11.88 2.96
N MET A 133 -9.76 13.14 3.29
CA MET A 133 -8.49 13.80 2.97
C MET A 133 -7.40 13.41 3.97
N VAL A 134 -6.18 13.13 3.51
CA VAL A 134 -5.01 12.89 4.38
C VAL A 134 -4.78 14.13 5.23
N PRO A 135 -4.76 14.04 6.57
CA PRO A 135 -4.63 15.21 7.42
C PRO A 135 -3.19 15.75 7.45
N PHE A 136 -2.20 14.86 7.38
CA PHE A 136 -0.78 15.18 7.34
C PHE A 136 0.01 14.03 6.71
N LEU A 137 1.20 14.35 6.20
CA LEU A 137 2.17 13.38 5.75
C LEU A 137 3.30 13.25 6.77
N ARG A 138 3.89 12.06 6.88
CA ARG A 138 5.03 11.81 7.76
C ARG A 138 6.05 10.95 7.04
N SER A 139 7.34 11.27 7.22
CA SER A 139 8.43 10.40 6.78
C SER A 139 8.24 8.99 7.33
N LEU A 140 8.56 7.97 6.53
CA LEU A 140 8.43 6.57 6.93
C LEU A 140 9.15 6.34 8.27
N ARG A 141 8.50 5.58 9.16
CA ARG A 141 9.13 5.11 10.38
C ARG A 141 10.11 3.99 10.05
N ASN A 142 11.32 4.12 10.60
CA ASN A 142 12.40 3.13 10.55
C ASN A 142 12.52 2.41 9.19
N PRO A 143 12.68 3.16 8.08
CA PRO A 143 12.84 2.55 6.77
C PRO A 143 14.06 1.63 6.81
N GLN A 144 13.90 0.39 6.34
CA GLN A 144 15.00 -0.57 6.32
C GLN A 144 15.96 -0.22 5.18
N GLU A 145 17.25 -0.50 5.34
CA GLU A 145 18.24 -0.22 4.29
C GLU A 145 17.87 -0.95 2.97
N ASP A 146 17.37 -2.18 3.06
CA ASP A 146 16.90 -2.95 1.91
C ASP A 146 15.72 -2.26 1.20
N GLU A 147 14.81 -1.67 1.96
CA GLU A 147 13.65 -0.93 1.45
C GLU A 147 14.10 0.31 0.67
N LEU A 148 15.08 1.06 1.22
CA LEU A 148 15.67 2.22 0.55
C LEU A 148 16.41 1.82 -0.73
N ARG A 149 17.21 0.74 -0.68
CA ARG A 149 17.94 0.22 -1.85
C ARG A 149 16.99 -0.23 -2.96
N ILE A 150 15.92 -0.96 -2.62
CA ILE A 150 14.91 -1.40 -3.60
C ILE A 150 14.16 -0.21 -4.17
N ALA A 151 13.77 0.75 -3.33
CA ALA A 151 13.11 1.98 -3.80
C ALA A 151 14.00 2.75 -4.77
N GLU A 152 15.30 2.89 -4.50
CA GLU A 152 16.26 3.56 -5.39
C GLU A 152 16.52 2.77 -6.68
N ALA A 153 16.58 1.43 -6.61
CA ALA A 153 16.74 0.58 -7.78
C ALA A 153 15.51 0.65 -8.71
N LEU A 154 14.30 0.51 -8.16
CA LEU A 154 13.05 0.66 -8.90
C LEU A 154 12.90 2.07 -9.47
N TRP A 155 13.31 3.09 -8.72
CA TRP A 155 13.37 4.46 -9.22
C TRP A 155 14.31 4.57 -10.42
N SER A 156 15.52 4.02 -10.32
CA SER A 156 16.53 4.10 -11.38
C SER A 156 16.06 3.38 -12.64
N GLU A 157 15.44 2.21 -12.48
CA GLU A 157 14.81 1.46 -13.56
C GLU A 157 13.65 2.23 -14.19
N TRP A 158 12.78 2.85 -13.38
CA TRP A 158 11.63 3.59 -13.90
C TRP A 158 12.02 4.90 -14.61
N LEU A 159 13.06 5.61 -14.15
CA LEU A 159 13.64 6.73 -14.89
C LEU A 159 14.32 6.26 -16.18
N ALA A 160 15.01 5.12 -16.14
CA ALA A 160 15.60 4.51 -17.32
C ALA A 160 14.54 3.99 -18.30
N MET A 161 13.38 3.59 -17.78
CA MET A 161 12.13 3.59 -18.53
C MET A 161 11.90 5.00 -19.00
N GLU A 162 11.35 6.01 -18.32
CA GLU A 162 11.08 7.37 -18.88
C GLU A 162 12.00 7.87 -20.04
N ASP A 163 13.33 7.74 -19.93
CA ASP A 163 14.32 7.93 -21.03
C ASP A 163 14.04 7.14 -22.35
N TRP A 164 13.51 5.91 -22.28
CA TRP A 164 13.00 5.04 -23.38
C TRP A 164 11.93 5.70 -24.26
N MET A 165 11.17 6.68 -23.74
CA MET A 165 10.14 7.37 -24.51
C MET A 165 10.77 8.46 -25.39
N VAL A 166 12.10 8.61 -25.36
CA VAL A 166 12.83 9.71 -25.97
C VAL A 166 14.08 9.29 -26.79
N GLY A 167 14.40 7.99 -26.98
CA GLY A 167 15.56 7.59 -27.82
C GLY A 167 15.92 6.09 -27.89
N PRO A 168 16.95 5.71 -28.70
CA PRO A 168 17.16 4.37 -29.30
C PRO A 168 17.72 3.30 -28.35
N ARG A 169 17.23 3.26 -27.10
CA ARG A 169 17.60 2.26 -26.08
C ARG A 169 16.42 1.34 -25.78
N ASN A 170 15.73 0.90 -26.82
CA ASN A 170 14.70 -0.11 -26.68
C ASN A 170 15.37 -1.46 -26.34
N PRO A 171 15.10 -2.09 -25.17
CA PRO A 171 15.67 -3.40 -24.84
C PRO A 171 15.17 -4.53 -25.76
N PHE A 172 14.21 -4.24 -26.65
CA PHE A 172 13.67 -5.15 -27.65
C PHE A 172 14.16 -4.87 -29.08
N GLU A 173 15.12 -3.95 -29.29
CA GLU A 173 15.61 -3.60 -30.64
C GLU A 173 16.73 -4.51 -31.19
N GLU A 174 17.26 -5.46 -30.41
CA GLU A 174 18.44 -6.25 -30.84
C GLU A 174 18.17 -7.38 -31.87
N ASP A 175 16.95 -7.57 -32.38
CA ASP A 175 16.62 -8.77 -33.20
C ASP A 175 16.05 -8.51 -34.61
N PHE A 176 16.27 -7.34 -35.22
CA PHE A 176 15.93 -7.16 -36.64
C PHE A 176 17.17 -7.23 -37.53
N PRO A 177 17.37 -8.31 -38.32
CA PRO A 177 18.45 -8.34 -39.31
C PRO A 177 18.17 -7.30 -40.40
N GLU A 178 19.15 -6.44 -40.65
CA GLU A 178 19.14 -5.46 -41.75
C GLU A 178 18.90 -6.17 -43.10
N THR A 179 17.82 -5.79 -43.78
CA THR A 179 17.53 -6.17 -45.18
C THR A 179 18.13 -5.19 -46.17
#